data_AF-K9WGZ2-F1
#
_entry.id   AF-K9WGZ2-F1
#
_cell.length_a   1.000
_cell.length_b   1.000
_cell.length_c   1.000
_cell.angle_alpha   90.00
_cell.angle_beta   90.00
_cell.angle_gamma   90.00
#
_symmetry.space_group_name_H-M   'P 1'
#
loop_
_entity.id
_entity.type
_entity.pdbx_description
1 polymer ?
#
loop_
_entity_poly.entity_id
_entity_poly.type
_entity_poly.pdbx_seq_one_letter_code
_entity_poly.pdbx_strand_id
1 'polypeptide(L)'
;MQVQNFLDRYRQGERDFAHIDLSGANLTGANLRKINLTGANLSGANLSWCCFSHANFTGANLHQANLHSAILDNANFTQSILSRAKLSKVDLRLANLREADLNWADLSASNLSGADLQNTQLDQINLEHANLNHALLMGAQLMEANLCRTNLIATNFTGANLREANLEQANLQEATLVGVNLTEANLNNVYLRGANLRQADLHRAILTGADMSEANCEGADLSRANLTGAYLLRASLRKADLLRAVLQEVYLLRTDLSEANLRGADLRKADLSGAYLKDTLLSEANLSGAYLLESYLIRTKLDRAELTGCCIHQWHLEEVDLSYVECRYVFTGFDYSSKSPSDRYPVTGDLPPAGLERKNTENRLTVTVSFLEAPNWEALVFTLTQVQFESPNLQLTLKSYEANSGKYLLRLSANRSVNTKLISQRIVQLYPDMLERFVTRRQILLDLLEIKEAQNLQIERLPPLPAPPPLSLSPNRRKRQLYQEVVTQIQRIIMSQAPEQCVDSVERLIEFLQQQNISTEEIQKEVIGKVIMKRAETDEIFQKQLLRWQEAASEAARFSVVGQAVRLAIAMIISNNALL
;
A
#
# COMPACT_ATOMS: atom_id res chain seq x y z
N MET A 1 -63.67 21.96 -12.25
CA MET A 1 -63.98 23.20 -11.49
C MET A 1 -63.31 24.37 -12.19
N GLN A 2 -63.88 25.59 -12.20
CA GLN A 2 -63.12 26.76 -12.68
C GLN A 2 -61.95 27.01 -11.72
N VAL A 3 -60.72 27.10 -12.24
CA VAL A 3 -59.48 27.29 -11.46
C VAL A 3 -59.59 28.45 -10.46
N GLN A 4 -60.26 29.53 -10.85
CA GLN A 4 -60.44 30.71 -10.00
C GLN A 4 -61.23 30.39 -8.72
N ASN A 5 -62.31 29.61 -8.83
CA ASN A 5 -63.12 29.19 -7.67
C ASN A 5 -62.28 28.37 -6.68
N PHE A 6 -61.47 27.43 -7.20
CA PHE A 6 -60.52 26.67 -6.38
C PHE A 6 -59.54 27.59 -5.63
N LEU A 7 -58.92 28.55 -6.32
CA LEU A 7 -58.00 29.50 -5.70
C LEU A 7 -58.68 30.42 -4.67
N ASP A 8 -59.92 30.84 -4.92
CA ASP A 8 -60.68 31.67 -3.99
C ASP A 8 -61.04 30.92 -2.71
N ARG A 9 -61.48 29.66 -2.83
CA ARG A 9 -61.70 28.77 -1.68
C ARG A 9 -60.43 28.59 -0.84
N TYR A 10 -59.28 28.38 -1.52
CA TYR A 10 -58.00 28.27 -0.83
C TYR A 10 -57.62 29.58 -0.11
N ARG A 11 -57.84 30.75 -0.74
CA ARG A 11 -57.61 32.07 -0.10
C ARG A 11 -58.52 32.30 1.11
N GLN A 12 -59.73 31.74 1.11
CA GLN A 12 -60.67 31.79 2.23
C GLN A 12 -60.29 30.87 3.41
N GLY A 13 -59.20 30.11 3.30
CA GLY A 13 -58.68 29.27 4.37
C GLY A 13 -59.00 27.79 4.21
N GLU A 14 -59.76 27.40 3.18
CA GLU A 14 -59.96 25.99 2.88
C GLU A 14 -58.62 25.34 2.49
N ARG A 15 -58.35 24.16 3.04
CA ARG A 15 -57.13 23.39 2.74
C ARG A 15 -57.44 22.00 2.24
N ASP A 16 -58.65 21.50 2.45
CA ASP A 16 -59.05 20.17 2.04
C ASP A 16 -59.69 20.18 0.66
N PHE A 17 -58.93 19.68 -0.32
CA PHE A 17 -59.36 19.50 -1.69
C PHE A 17 -59.12 18.07 -2.14
N ALA A 18 -59.30 17.10 -1.23
CA ALA A 18 -59.20 15.68 -1.57
C ALA A 18 -60.13 15.32 -2.73
N HIS A 19 -59.66 14.46 -3.63
CA HIS A 19 -60.38 13.93 -4.81
C HIS A 19 -60.85 15.00 -5.81
N ILE A 20 -60.36 16.24 -5.71
CA ILE A 20 -60.70 17.29 -6.67
C ILE A 20 -60.17 16.93 -8.06
N ASP A 21 -60.94 17.30 -9.09
CA ASP A 21 -60.49 17.27 -10.48
C ASP A 21 -59.95 18.65 -10.90
N LEU A 22 -58.64 18.68 -11.07
CA LEU A 22 -57.81 19.77 -11.57
C LEU A 22 -57.00 19.32 -12.80
N SER A 23 -57.47 18.30 -13.53
CA SER A 23 -56.82 17.84 -14.76
C SER A 23 -56.72 18.98 -15.78
N GLY A 24 -55.54 19.11 -16.39
CA GLY A 24 -55.21 20.19 -17.32
C GLY A 24 -55.26 21.60 -16.73
N ALA A 25 -55.47 21.76 -15.43
CA ALA A 25 -55.57 23.08 -14.80
C ALA A 25 -54.25 23.85 -14.91
N ASN A 26 -54.34 25.15 -15.12
CA ASN A 26 -53.19 26.04 -15.05
C ASN A 26 -53.13 26.73 -13.69
N LEU A 27 -52.18 26.34 -12.85
CA LEU A 27 -51.97 26.86 -11.50
C LEU A 27 -50.60 27.52 -11.33
N THR A 28 -49.90 27.85 -12.41
CA THR A 28 -48.50 28.31 -12.37
C THR A 28 -48.26 29.36 -11.29
N GLY A 29 -47.20 29.20 -10.49
CA GLY A 29 -46.81 30.18 -9.48
C GLY A 29 -47.75 30.27 -8.28
N ALA A 30 -48.78 29.41 -8.17
CA ALA A 30 -49.69 29.44 -7.04
C ALA A 30 -48.97 29.04 -5.74
N ASN A 31 -49.30 29.73 -4.65
CA ASN A 31 -48.85 29.38 -3.30
C ASN A 31 -49.92 28.55 -2.59
N LEU A 32 -49.70 27.25 -2.53
CA LEU A 32 -50.62 26.22 -2.06
C LEU A 32 -49.97 25.37 -0.93
N ARG A 33 -49.21 26.01 -0.04
CA ARG A 33 -48.58 25.36 1.12
C ARG A 33 -49.60 24.65 2.02
N LYS A 34 -49.23 23.46 2.51
CA LYS A 34 -50.06 22.64 3.41
C LYS A 34 -51.44 22.25 2.85
N ILE A 35 -51.64 22.34 1.54
CA ILE A 35 -52.90 21.91 0.91
C ILE A 35 -53.03 20.38 0.98
N ASN A 36 -54.24 19.89 1.16
CA ASN A 36 -54.58 18.48 1.00
C ASN A 36 -55.19 18.25 -0.38
N LEU A 37 -54.47 17.51 -1.22
CA LEU A 37 -54.83 17.06 -2.56
C LEU A 37 -54.82 15.52 -2.64
N THR A 38 -55.11 14.85 -1.52
CA THR A 38 -55.20 13.39 -1.46
C THR A 38 -56.16 12.88 -2.54
N GLY A 39 -55.70 11.94 -3.38
CA GLY A 39 -56.49 11.34 -4.45
C GLY A 39 -56.97 12.31 -5.53
N ALA A 40 -56.44 13.54 -5.60
CA ALA A 40 -56.81 14.52 -6.60
C ALA A 40 -56.34 14.10 -8.01
N ASN A 41 -57.09 14.50 -9.03
CA ASN A 41 -56.66 14.38 -10.42
C ASN A 41 -56.01 15.69 -10.87
N LEU A 42 -54.70 15.67 -11.11
CA LEU A 42 -53.86 16.77 -11.59
C LEU A 42 -53.18 16.38 -12.92
N SER A 43 -53.69 15.37 -13.61
CA SER A 43 -53.10 14.89 -14.87
C SER A 43 -52.99 16.02 -15.89
N GLY A 44 -51.80 16.17 -16.48
CA GLY A 44 -51.50 17.24 -17.44
C GLY A 44 -51.60 18.67 -16.90
N ALA A 45 -51.76 18.88 -15.58
CA ALA A 45 -51.85 20.23 -15.01
C ALA A 45 -50.51 20.97 -15.11
N ASN A 46 -50.59 22.29 -15.28
CA ASN A 46 -49.42 23.17 -15.20
C ASN A 46 -49.28 23.72 -13.78
N LEU A 47 -48.36 23.13 -13.04
CA LEU A 47 -48.02 23.42 -11.64
C LEU A 47 -46.61 24.04 -11.52
N SER A 48 -46.05 24.54 -12.63
CA SER A 48 -44.70 25.09 -12.64
C SER A 48 -44.60 26.31 -11.72
N TRP A 49 -43.47 26.45 -11.04
CA TRP A 49 -43.19 27.54 -10.09
C TRP A 49 -44.12 27.62 -8.88
N CYS A 50 -44.99 26.62 -8.65
CA CYS A 50 -45.86 26.60 -7.48
C CYS A 50 -45.09 26.37 -6.18
N CYS A 51 -45.66 26.82 -5.07
CA CYS A 51 -45.18 26.48 -3.72
C CYS A 51 -46.18 25.57 -3.02
N PHE A 52 -45.82 24.31 -2.86
CA PHE A 52 -46.57 23.24 -2.23
C PHE A 52 -45.83 22.66 -1.01
N SER A 53 -44.99 23.45 -0.33
CA SER A 53 -44.31 23.00 0.88
C SER A 53 -45.31 22.39 1.87
N HIS A 54 -45.00 21.19 2.38
CA HIS A 54 -45.87 20.41 3.27
C HIS A 54 -47.25 20.02 2.70
N ALA A 55 -47.45 20.04 1.39
CA ALA A 55 -48.70 19.58 0.77
C ALA A 55 -48.85 18.05 0.84
N ASN A 56 -50.08 17.58 0.81
CA ASN A 56 -50.41 16.15 0.76
C ASN A 56 -51.00 15.78 -0.61
N PHE A 57 -50.25 14.99 -1.38
CA PHE A 57 -50.60 14.41 -2.67
C PHE A 57 -50.77 12.89 -2.59
N THR A 58 -51.03 12.32 -1.41
CA THR A 58 -51.19 10.87 -1.26
C THR A 58 -52.21 10.33 -2.26
N GLY A 59 -51.82 9.34 -3.07
CA GLY A 59 -52.69 8.74 -4.09
C GLY A 59 -53.13 9.67 -5.23
N ALA A 60 -52.59 10.88 -5.34
CA ALA A 60 -52.96 11.82 -6.39
C ALA A 60 -52.41 11.39 -7.76
N ASN A 61 -53.12 11.74 -8.82
CA ASN A 61 -52.68 11.51 -10.20
C ASN A 61 -52.09 12.80 -10.78
N LEU A 62 -50.77 12.87 -10.89
CA LEU A 62 -49.97 13.92 -11.53
C LEU A 62 -49.34 13.45 -12.86
N HIS A 63 -49.90 12.42 -13.50
CA HIS A 63 -49.39 11.92 -14.79
C HIS A 63 -49.25 13.06 -15.80
N GLN A 64 -48.08 13.20 -16.43
CA GLN A 64 -47.75 14.26 -17.38
C GLN A 64 -47.89 15.71 -16.86
N ALA A 65 -48.05 15.91 -15.54
CA ALA A 65 -48.10 17.26 -14.98
C ALA A 65 -46.75 17.98 -15.12
N ASN A 66 -46.80 19.31 -15.23
CA ASN A 66 -45.60 20.14 -15.24
C ASN A 66 -45.39 20.76 -13.86
N LEU A 67 -44.40 20.27 -13.10
CA LEU A 67 -43.97 20.76 -11.80
C LEU A 67 -42.59 21.46 -11.87
N HIS A 68 -42.15 21.87 -13.06
CA HIS A 68 -40.85 22.50 -13.24
C HIS A 68 -40.63 23.66 -12.26
N SER A 69 -39.49 23.65 -11.58
CA SER A 69 -39.10 24.65 -10.58
C SER A 69 -40.13 24.88 -9.45
N ALA A 70 -41.01 23.91 -9.17
CA ALA A 70 -41.90 23.98 -8.02
C ALA A 70 -41.15 23.72 -6.69
N ILE A 71 -41.71 24.21 -5.60
CA ILE A 71 -41.22 23.97 -4.24
C ILE A 71 -42.16 22.97 -3.57
N LEU A 72 -41.68 21.75 -3.34
CA LEU A 72 -42.40 20.59 -2.81
C LEU A 72 -41.71 20.02 -1.55
N ASP A 73 -40.91 20.84 -0.85
CA ASP A 73 -40.19 20.38 0.35
C ASP A 73 -41.18 19.87 1.41
N ASN A 74 -40.83 18.75 2.04
CA ASN A 74 -41.67 18.06 3.03
C ASN A 74 -43.07 17.67 2.53
N ALA A 75 -43.32 17.64 1.21
CA ALA A 75 -44.60 17.18 0.67
C ALA A 75 -44.73 15.65 0.72
N ASN A 76 -45.97 15.15 0.77
CA ASN A 76 -46.27 13.72 0.77
C ASN A 76 -46.87 13.28 -0.56
N PHE A 77 -46.15 12.44 -1.30
CA PHE A 77 -46.48 11.82 -2.58
C PHE A 77 -46.69 10.31 -2.46
N THR A 78 -46.90 9.78 -1.25
CA THR A 78 -47.09 8.32 -1.04
C THR A 78 -48.15 7.78 -2.02
N GLN A 79 -47.80 6.73 -2.76
CA GLN A 79 -48.69 6.06 -3.73
C GLN A 79 -49.26 6.97 -4.84
N SER A 80 -48.65 8.12 -5.09
CA SER A 80 -49.08 9.02 -6.17
C SER A 80 -48.51 8.60 -7.53
N ILE A 81 -49.16 9.03 -8.61
CA ILE A 81 -48.75 8.76 -9.99
C ILE A 81 -48.14 10.03 -10.57
N LEU A 82 -46.82 10.08 -10.75
CA LEU A 82 -46.08 11.16 -11.42
C LEU A 82 -45.39 10.68 -12.71
N SER A 83 -45.81 9.56 -13.28
CA SER A 83 -45.21 9.06 -14.52
C SER A 83 -45.25 10.11 -15.63
N ARG A 84 -44.12 10.27 -16.33
CA ARG A 84 -43.90 11.29 -17.36
C ARG A 84 -44.07 12.75 -16.90
N ALA A 85 -44.09 13.03 -15.60
CA ALA A 85 -44.15 14.39 -15.09
C ALA A 85 -42.83 15.15 -15.35
N LYS A 86 -42.94 16.47 -15.57
CA LYS A 86 -41.78 17.36 -15.66
C LYS A 86 -41.48 17.95 -14.29
N LEU A 87 -40.44 17.45 -13.65
CA LEU A 87 -40.01 17.79 -12.29
C LEU A 87 -38.59 18.39 -12.27
N SER A 88 -38.10 18.89 -13.41
CA SER A 88 -36.75 19.46 -13.48
C SER A 88 -36.64 20.68 -12.57
N LYS A 89 -35.51 20.77 -11.87
CA LYS A 89 -35.19 21.84 -10.89
C LYS A 89 -36.18 21.97 -9.73
N VAL A 90 -36.96 20.93 -9.44
CA VAL A 90 -37.89 20.93 -8.31
C VAL A 90 -37.15 20.79 -6.97
N ASP A 91 -37.69 21.39 -5.91
CA ASP A 91 -37.24 21.16 -4.54
C ASP A 91 -38.15 20.12 -3.86
N LEU A 92 -37.65 18.90 -3.69
CA LEU A 92 -38.29 17.74 -3.04
C LEU A 92 -37.56 17.33 -1.76
N ARG A 93 -36.81 18.24 -1.12
CA ARG A 93 -36.09 17.92 0.12
C ARG A 93 -37.05 17.38 1.18
N LEU A 94 -36.65 16.28 1.80
CA LEU A 94 -37.43 15.61 2.85
C LEU A 94 -38.86 15.21 2.42
N ALA A 95 -39.15 15.16 1.12
CA ALA A 95 -40.45 14.70 0.63
C ALA A 95 -40.59 13.19 0.86
N ASN A 96 -41.82 12.75 1.10
CA ASN A 96 -42.16 11.33 1.17
C ASN A 96 -42.74 10.90 -0.18
N LEU A 97 -42.04 10.07 -0.92
CA LEU A 97 -42.42 9.55 -2.25
C LEU A 97 -42.65 8.04 -2.22
N ARG A 98 -42.79 7.40 -1.05
CA ARG A 98 -42.93 5.94 -0.93
C ARG A 98 -43.97 5.38 -1.88
N GLU A 99 -43.62 4.31 -2.60
CA GLU A 99 -44.52 3.60 -3.51
C GLU A 99 -45.12 4.47 -4.63
N ALA A 100 -44.56 5.67 -4.88
CA ALA A 100 -44.97 6.51 -6.00
C ALA A 100 -44.45 5.96 -7.34
N ASP A 101 -45.20 6.23 -8.40
CA ASP A 101 -44.79 5.96 -9.78
C ASP A 101 -44.21 7.23 -10.41
N LEU A 102 -42.90 7.28 -10.62
CA LEU A 102 -42.21 8.34 -11.38
C LEU A 102 -41.54 7.81 -12.65
N ASN A 103 -42.02 6.69 -13.21
CA ASN A 103 -41.45 6.15 -14.44
C ASN A 103 -41.47 7.21 -15.56
N TRP A 104 -40.36 7.31 -16.31
CA TRP A 104 -40.16 8.30 -17.37
C TRP A 104 -40.26 9.78 -16.95
N ALA A 105 -40.24 10.09 -15.66
CA ALA A 105 -40.27 11.48 -15.20
C ALA A 105 -38.90 12.16 -15.41
N ASP A 106 -38.92 13.49 -15.54
CA ASP A 106 -37.70 14.31 -15.62
C ASP A 106 -37.47 15.05 -14.31
N LEU A 107 -36.52 14.60 -13.50
CA LEU A 107 -36.04 15.21 -12.27
C LEU A 107 -34.63 15.81 -12.42
N SER A 108 -34.20 16.14 -13.64
CA SER A 108 -32.89 16.74 -13.87
C SER A 108 -32.69 18.01 -13.03
N ALA A 109 -31.50 18.12 -12.44
CA ALA A 109 -31.08 19.24 -11.57
C ALA A 109 -32.05 19.54 -10.40
N SER A 110 -32.85 18.56 -9.96
CA SER A 110 -33.71 18.69 -8.79
C SER A 110 -32.97 18.40 -7.48
N ASN A 111 -33.58 18.78 -6.35
CA ASN A 111 -33.06 18.48 -5.02
C ASN A 111 -34.02 17.57 -4.25
N LEU A 112 -33.63 16.32 -4.06
CA LEU A 112 -34.32 15.30 -3.25
C LEU A 112 -33.53 14.93 -2.00
N SER A 113 -32.64 15.79 -1.49
CA SER A 113 -31.82 15.44 -0.34
C SER A 113 -32.69 15.02 0.86
N GLY A 114 -32.43 13.84 1.41
CA GLY A 114 -33.20 13.26 2.52
C GLY A 114 -34.63 12.82 2.19
N ALA A 115 -35.02 12.74 0.91
CA ALA A 115 -36.34 12.24 0.51
C ALA A 115 -36.47 10.72 0.77
N ASP A 116 -37.69 10.28 1.09
CA ASP A 116 -38.03 8.86 1.21
C ASP A 116 -38.62 8.35 -0.11
N LEU A 117 -37.84 7.58 -0.87
CA LEU A 117 -38.17 6.99 -2.17
C LEU A 117 -38.28 5.46 -2.08
N GLN A 118 -38.58 4.91 -0.91
CA GLN A 118 -38.68 3.45 -0.74
C GLN A 118 -39.76 2.83 -1.65
N ASN A 119 -39.42 1.72 -2.29
CA ASN A 119 -40.29 0.96 -3.20
C ASN A 119 -40.91 1.82 -4.34
N THR A 120 -40.25 2.91 -4.72
CA THR A 120 -40.69 3.75 -5.84
C THR A 120 -40.42 3.10 -7.18
N GLN A 121 -41.25 3.42 -8.17
CA GLN A 121 -41.01 3.08 -9.57
C GLN A 121 -40.35 4.30 -10.23
N LEU A 122 -39.10 4.15 -10.66
CA LEU A 122 -38.24 5.18 -11.24
C LEU A 122 -37.58 4.67 -12.53
N ASP A 123 -38.19 3.69 -13.22
CA ASP A 123 -37.64 3.15 -14.45
C ASP A 123 -37.59 4.23 -15.54
N GLN A 124 -36.46 4.29 -16.25
CA GLN A 124 -36.15 5.31 -17.25
C GLN A 124 -36.30 6.76 -16.76
N ILE A 125 -36.15 7.00 -15.46
CA ILE A 125 -36.18 8.35 -14.90
C ILE A 125 -34.93 9.14 -15.29
N ASN A 126 -35.08 10.46 -15.46
CA ASN A 126 -33.93 11.35 -15.62
C ASN A 126 -33.61 12.06 -14.30
N LEU A 127 -32.49 11.72 -13.67
CA LEU A 127 -31.96 12.32 -12.44
C LEU A 127 -30.59 12.99 -12.68
N GLU A 128 -30.25 13.30 -13.93
CA GLU A 128 -28.99 13.96 -14.27
C GLU A 128 -28.80 15.24 -13.45
N HIS A 129 -27.62 15.39 -12.85
CA HIS A 129 -27.29 16.53 -11.97
C HIS A 129 -28.18 16.72 -10.73
N ALA A 130 -29.08 15.78 -10.41
CA ALA A 130 -29.91 15.88 -9.22
C ALA A 130 -29.09 15.66 -7.93
N ASN A 131 -29.63 16.14 -6.81
CA ASN A 131 -29.08 15.90 -5.48
C ASN A 131 -30.00 14.96 -4.69
N LEU A 132 -29.55 13.75 -4.39
CA LEU A 132 -30.24 12.77 -3.57
C LEU A 132 -29.43 12.40 -2.32
N ASN A 133 -28.52 13.26 -1.86
CA ASN A 133 -27.75 13.00 -0.65
C ASN A 133 -28.67 12.60 0.51
N HIS A 134 -28.31 11.52 1.21
CA HIS A 134 -29.09 10.95 2.32
C HIS A 134 -30.51 10.47 1.97
N ALA A 135 -30.85 10.31 0.69
CA ALA A 135 -32.16 9.78 0.30
C ALA A 135 -32.28 8.27 0.60
N LEU A 136 -33.51 7.81 0.74
CA LEU A 136 -33.84 6.39 1.01
C LEU A 136 -34.46 5.76 -0.24
N LEU A 137 -33.70 4.94 -0.95
CA LEU A 137 -34.09 4.25 -2.20
C LEU A 137 -34.19 2.72 -2.02
N MET A 138 -34.44 2.25 -0.80
CA MET A 138 -34.53 0.80 -0.54
C MET A 138 -35.67 0.18 -1.38
N GLY A 139 -35.35 -0.88 -2.12
CA GLY A 139 -36.30 -1.58 -2.99
C GLY A 139 -36.81 -0.78 -4.20
N ALA A 140 -36.29 0.41 -4.46
CA ALA A 140 -36.69 1.22 -5.61
C ALA A 140 -36.31 0.55 -6.95
N GLN A 141 -37.14 0.73 -7.96
CA GLN A 141 -36.88 0.27 -9.33
C GLN A 141 -36.34 1.44 -10.15
N LEU A 142 -35.12 1.34 -10.66
CA LEU A 142 -34.39 2.36 -11.41
C LEU A 142 -33.78 1.77 -12.70
N MET A 143 -34.47 0.83 -13.33
CA MET A 143 -33.97 0.20 -14.54
C MET A 143 -33.79 1.26 -15.63
N GLU A 144 -32.63 1.26 -16.30
CA GLU A 144 -32.29 2.24 -17.35
C GLU A 144 -32.37 3.72 -16.89
N ALA A 145 -32.28 3.99 -15.58
CA ALA A 145 -32.30 5.35 -15.07
C ALA A 145 -31.05 6.15 -15.46
N ASN A 146 -31.21 7.44 -15.74
CA ASN A 146 -30.09 8.36 -15.94
C ASN A 146 -29.72 9.06 -14.63
N LEU A 147 -28.64 8.62 -14.00
CA LEU A 147 -28.04 9.15 -12.77
C LEU A 147 -26.66 9.80 -13.04
N CYS A 148 -26.43 10.24 -14.26
CA CYS A 148 -25.17 10.87 -14.65
C CYS A 148 -24.93 12.14 -13.82
N ARG A 149 -23.73 12.23 -13.21
CA ARG A 149 -23.31 13.36 -12.36
C ARG A 149 -24.27 13.70 -11.22
N THR A 150 -25.02 12.71 -10.74
CA THR A 150 -25.93 12.85 -9.61
C THR A 150 -25.14 12.78 -8.29
N ASN A 151 -25.53 13.60 -7.30
CA ASN A 151 -25.02 13.49 -5.95
C ASN A 151 -25.85 12.48 -5.15
N LEU A 152 -25.23 11.39 -4.73
CA LEU A 152 -25.85 10.25 -4.05
C LEU A 152 -25.09 9.91 -2.75
N ILE A 153 -24.46 10.91 -2.10
CA ILE A 153 -23.65 10.69 -0.89
C ILE A 153 -24.52 10.12 0.22
N ALA A 154 -24.05 9.05 0.86
CA ALA A 154 -24.74 8.37 1.96
C ALA A 154 -26.21 8.00 1.64
N THR A 155 -26.51 7.73 0.37
CA THR A 155 -27.83 7.27 -0.09
C THR A 155 -27.98 5.78 0.18
N ASN A 156 -29.20 5.35 0.53
CA ASN A 156 -29.48 3.93 0.78
C ASN A 156 -30.22 3.28 -0.39
N PHE A 157 -29.52 2.44 -1.15
CA PHE A 157 -30.01 1.66 -2.28
C PHE A 157 -30.19 0.17 -1.95
N THR A 158 -30.34 -0.20 -0.67
CA THR A 158 -30.44 -1.62 -0.28
C THR A 158 -31.55 -2.33 -1.07
N GLY A 159 -31.17 -3.39 -1.81
CA GLY A 159 -32.09 -4.16 -2.65
C GLY A 159 -32.73 -3.40 -3.82
N ALA A 160 -32.23 -2.21 -4.18
CA ALA A 160 -32.72 -1.46 -5.34
C ALA A 160 -32.27 -2.13 -6.65
N ASN A 161 -33.02 -1.87 -7.73
CA ASN A 161 -32.73 -2.36 -9.06
C ASN A 161 -32.24 -1.22 -9.97
N LEU A 162 -30.94 -1.16 -10.23
CA LEU A 162 -30.27 -0.20 -11.13
C LEU A 162 -29.71 -0.90 -12.38
N ARG A 163 -30.34 -2.01 -12.82
CA ARG A 163 -29.92 -2.69 -14.05
C ARG A 163 -29.89 -1.70 -15.22
N GLU A 164 -28.78 -1.72 -15.97
CA GLU A 164 -28.56 -0.87 -17.15
C GLU A 164 -28.65 0.65 -16.87
N ALA A 165 -28.58 1.08 -15.59
CA ALA A 165 -28.58 2.49 -15.23
C ALA A 165 -27.27 3.19 -15.62
N ASN A 166 -27.37 4.48 -15.94
CA ASN A 166 -26.21 5.32 -16.21
C ASN A 166 -25.81 6.12 -14.97
N LEU A 167 -24.72 5.73 -14.31
CA LEU A 167 -24.15 6.37 -13.12
C LEU A 167 -22.78 7.03 -13.42
N GLU A 168 -22.51 7.35 -14.68
CA GLU A 168 -21.25 8.00 -15.06
C GLU A 168 -21.01 9.27 -14.22
N GLN A 169 -19.82 9.36 -13.62
CA GLN A 169 -19.41 10.48 -12.76
C GLN A 169 -20.35 10.77 -11.58
N ALA A 170 -21.21 9.82 -11.19
CA ALA A 170 -22.06 9.98 -10.01
C ALA A 170 -21.22 9.91 -8.73
N ASN A 171 -21.67 10.61 -7.69
CA ASN A 171 -21.02 10.59 -6.38
C ASN A 171 -21.79 9.72 -5.39
N LEU A 172 -21.31 8.49 -5.17
CA LEU A 172 -21.85 7.47 -4.26
C LEU A 172 -20.97 7.27 -3.02
N GLN A 173 -20.21 8.28 -2.60
CA GLN A 173 -19.40 8.19 -1.38
C GLN A 173 -20.27 7.80 -0.18
N GLU A 174 -19.79 6.81 0.57
CA GLU A 174 -20.48 6.28 1.76
C GLU A 174 -21.89 5.73 1.49
N ALA A 175 -22.29 5.51 0.24
CA ALA A 175 -23.59 4.96 -0.10
C ALA A 175 -23.74 3.50 0.37
N THR A 176 -24.96 3.12 0.75
CA THR A 176 -25.31 1.74 1.08
C THR A 176 -25.94 1.08 -0.15
N LEU A 177 -25.22 0.13 -0.74
CA LEU A 177 -25.53 -0.57 -1.99
C LEU A 177 -25.64 -2.09 -1.74
N VAL A 178 -26.09 -2.49 -0.55
CA VAL A 178 -26.15 -3.91 -0.17
C VAL A 178 -27.20 -4.64 -1.00
N GLY A 179 -26.80 -5.71 -1.69
CA GLY A 179 -27.71 -6.51 -2.51
C GLY A 179 -28.32 -5.75 -3.70
N VAL A 180 -27.73 -4.62 -4.10
CA VAL A 180 -28.22 -3.83 -5.24
C VAL A 180 -27.96 -4.57 -6.55
N ASN A 181 -28.88 -4.46 -7.51
CA ASN A 181 -28.65 -4.92 -8.87
C ASN A 181 -28.08 -3.77 -9.72
N LEU A 182 -26.83 -3.89 -10.15
CA LEU A 182 -26.10 -2.99 -11.05
C LEU A 182 -25.63 -3.74 -12.32
N THR A 183 -26.28 -4.85 -12.67
CA THR A 183 -25.94 -5.63 -13.88
C THR A 183 -25.95 -4.70 -15.10
N GLU A 184 -24.88 -4.74 -15.88
CA GLU A 184 -24.70 -3.95 -17.12
C GLU A 184 -24.82 -2.42 -16.92
N ALA A 185 -24.73 -1.91 -15.68
CA ALA A 185 -24.74 -0.48 -15.40
C ALA A 185 -23.43 0.22 -15.87
N ASN A 186 -23.56 1.48 -16.29
CA ASN A 186 -22.42 2.34 -16.59
C ASN A 186 -21.99 3.11 -15.33
N LEU A 187 -20.87 2.73 -14.74
CA LEU A 187 -20.25 3.31 -13.55
C LEU A 187 -18.89 3.96 -13.88
N ASN A 188 -18.71 4.44 -15.11
CA ASN A 188 -17.46 5.09 -15.53
C ASN A 188 -17.15 6.30 -14.65
N ASN A 189 -15.92 6.36 -14.13
CA ASN A 189 -15.43 7.44 -13.25
C ASN A 189 -16.34 7.73 -12.06
N VAL A 190 -17.08 6.73 -11.56
CA VAL A 190 -17.95 6.88 -10.38
C VAL A 190 -17.11 7.02 -9.11
N TYR A 191 -17.63 7.78 -8.13
CA TYR A 191 -17.01 7.89 -6.80
C TYR A 191 -17.72 6.99 -5.80
N LEU A 192 -17.10 5.89 -5.40
CA LEU A 192 -17.61 4.86 -4.49
C LEU A 192 -16.76 4.74 -3.20
N ARG A 193 -15.96 5.76 -2.87
CA ARG A 193 -15.10 5.71 -1.68
C ARG A 193 -15.92 5.42 -0.43
N GLY A 194 -15.53 4.38 0.31
CA GLY A 194 -16.20 3.96 1.55
C GLY A 194 -17.62 3.39 1.36
N ALA A 195 -18.07 3.17 0.13
CA ALA A 195 -19.40 2.61 -0.14
C ALA A 195 -19.50 1.14 0.29
N ASN A 196 -20.70 0.72 0.68
CA ASN A 196 -21.00 -0.66 1.08
C ASN A 196 -21.73 -1.39 -0.04
N LEU A 197 -21.00 -2.17 -0.84
CA LEU A 197 -21.47 -2.98 -1.97
C LEU A 197 -21.55 -4.49 -1.63
N ARG A 198 -21.73 -4.85 -0.35
CA ARG A 198 -21.85 -6.27 0.04
C ARG A 198 -22.97 -6.95 -0.76
N GLN A 199 -22.66 -8.10 -1.35
CA GLN A 199 -23.61 -8.90 -2.13
C GLN A 199 -24.24 -8.14 -3.33
N ALA A 200 -23.66 -7.03 -3.78
CA ALA A 200 -24.13 -6.33 -4.97
C ALA A 200 -23.89 -7.18 -6.23
N ASP A 201 -24.82 -7.13 -7.19
CA ASP A 201 -24.65 -7.70 -8.52
C ASP A 201 -24.12 -6.59 -9.45
N LEU A 202 -22.85 -6.68 -9.84
CA LEU A 202 -22.15 -5.80 -10.79
C LEU A 202 -21.77 -6.60 -12.05
N HIS A 203 -22.50 -7.67 -12.37
CA HIS A 203 -22.20 -8.50 -13.52
C HIS A 203 -22.15 -7.65 -14.80
N ARG A 204 -21.02 -7.73 -15.53
CA ARG A 204 -20.76 -6.93 -16.75
C ARG A 204 -20.86 -5.40 -16.59
N ALA A 205 -20.82 -4.88 -15.37
CA ALA A 205 -20.80 -3.44 -15.14
C ALA A 205 -19.52 -2.79 -15.70
N ILE A 206 -19.62 -1.51 -16.07
CA ILE A 206 -18.48 -0.73 -16.59
C ILE A 206 -18.00 0.22 -15.49
N LEU A 207 -16.85 -0.08 -14.89
CA LEU A 207 -16.24 0.62 -13.75
C LEU A 207 -14.90 1.27 -14.14
N THR A 208 -14.74 1.70 -15.39
CA THR A 208 -13.45 2.24 -15.86
C THR A 208 -13.14 3.53 -15.09
N GLY A 209 -11.95 3.60 -14.47
CA GLY A 209 -11.53 4.75 -13.68
C GLY A 209 -12.34 5.02 -12.40
N ALA A 210 -13.17 4.07 -11.95
CA ALA A 210 -13.96 4.22 -10.72
C ALA A 210 -13.06 4.34 -9.48
N ASP A 211 -13.43 5.20 -8.52
CA ASP A 211 -12.79 5.24 -7.20
C ASP A 211 -13.60 4.41 -6.20
N MET A 212 -13.17 3.18 -5.95
CA MET A 212 -13.73 2.26 -4.97
C MET A 212 -12.82 2.10 -3.74
N SER A 213 -11.98 3.10 -3.45
CA SER A 213 -11.08 3.06 -2.29
C SER A 213 -11.87 2.87 -1.00
N GLU A 214 -11.42 1.99 -0.11
CA GLU A 214 -12.07 1.68 1.17
C GLU A 214 -13.51 1.13 1.06
N ALA A 215 -13.97 0.78 -0.15
CA ALA A 215 -15.28 0.19 -0.36
C ALA A 215 -15.35 -1.25 0.16
N ASN A 216 -16.53 -1.66 0.62
CA ASN A 216 -16.79 -3.04 1.03
C ASN A 216 -17.59 -3.78 -0.05
N CYS A 217 -16.91 -4.62 -0.81
CA CYS A 217 -17.47 -5.44 -1.88
C CYS A 217 -17.54 -6.93 -1.49
N GLU A 218 -17.68 -7.25 -0.21
CA GLU A 218 -17.69 -8.65 0.25
C GLU A 218 -18.82 -9.46 -0.41
N GLY A 219 -18.44 -10.49 -1.14
CA GLY A 219 -19.32 -11.37 -1.91
C GLY A 219 -20.12 -10.67 -3.00
N ALA A 220 -19.66 -9.54 -3.51
CA ALA A 220 -20.23 -8.92 -4.71
C ALA A 220 -19.90 -9.75 -5.97
N ASP A 221 -20.81 -9.75 -6.94
CA ASP A 221 -20.56 -10.34 -8.27
C ASP A 221 -20.04 -9.25 -9.21
N LEU A 222 -18.74 -9.24 -9.47
CA LEU A 222 -18.03 -8.42 -10.45
C LEU A 222 -17.63 -9.24 -11.68
N SER A 223 -18.26 -10.39 -11.92
CA SER A 223 -17.90 -11.27 -13.03
C SER A 223 -18.09 -10.55 -14.36
N ARG A 224 -17.06 -10.62 -15.21
CA ARG A 224 -16.99 -9.94 -16.52
C ARG A 224 -17.13 -8.41 -16.45
N ALA A 225 -17.03 -7.80 -15.28
CA ALA A 225 -17.02 -6.34 -15.14
C ALA A 225 -15.71 -5.76 -15.71
N ASN A 226 -15.77 -4.52 -16.16
CA ASN A 226 -14.58 -3.78 -16.63
C ASN A 226 -14.14 -2.74 -15.59
N LEU A 227 -13.08 -3.05 -14.84
CA LEU A 227 -12.48 -2.20 -13.81
C LEU A 227 -11.14 -1.58 -14.28
N THR A 228 -10.95 -1.39 -15.59
CA THR A 228 -9.70 -0.84 -16.12
C THR A 228 -9.36 0.50 -15.46
N GLY A 229 -8.16 0.60 -14.88
CA GLY A 229 -7.70 1.83 -14.21
C GLY A 229 -8.45 2.21 -12.92
N ALA A 230 -9.31 1.33 -12.37
CA ALA A 230 -10.04 1.64 -11.14
C ALA A 230 -9.13 1.65 -9.89
N TYR A 231 -9.54 2.41 -8.88
CA TYR A 231 -8.84 2.53 -7.60
C TYR A 231 -9.55 1.73 -6.52
N LEU A 232 -8.85 0.78 -5.90
CA LEU A 232 -9.39 -0.13 -4.87
C LEU A 232 -8.53 -0.14 -3.60
N LEU A 233 -7.83 0.96 -3.32
CA LEU A 233 -6.96 1.11 -2.17
C LEU A 233 -7.69 0.70 -0.88
N ARG A 234 -7.19 -0.30 -0.17
CA ARG A 234 -7.78 -0.81 1.10
C ARG A 234 -9.24 -1.26 0.99
N ALA A 235 -9.74 -1.53 -0.21
CA ALA A 235 -11.06 -2.11 -0.39
C ALA A 235 -11.11 -3.56 0.13
N SER A 236 -12.31 -4.02 0.48
CA SER A 236 -12.57 -5.43 0.79
C SER A 236 -13.27 -6.08 -0.40
N LEU A 237 -12.62 -7.04 -1.03
CA LEU A 237 -13.16 -7.91 -2.08
C LEU A 237 -13.28 -9.36 -1.58
N ARG A 238 -13.41 -9.55 -0.26
CA ARG A 238 -13.53 -10.88 0.34
C ARG A 238 -14.67 -11.66 -0.31
N LYS A 239 -14.42 -12.89 -0.76
CA LYS A 239 -15.42 -13.76 -1.40
C LYS A 239 -16.08 -13.18 -2.65
N ALA A 240 -15.59 -12.06 -3.20
CA ALA A 240 -16.16 -11.47 -4.41
C ALA A 240 -15.90 -12.36 -5.63
N ASP A 241 -16.84 -12.39 -6.57
CA ASP A 241 -16.66 -13.07 -7.85
C ASP A 241 -16.16 -12.07 -8.88
N LEU A 242 -14.92 -12.22 -9.36
CA LEU A 242 -14.32 -11.44 -10.44
C LEU A 242 -13.99 -12.34 -11.65
N LEU A 243 -14.74 -13.43 -11.84
CA LEU A 243 -14.55 -14.37 -12.94
C LEU A 243 -14.50 -13.61 -14.28
N ARG A 244 -13.37 -13.72 -14.99
CA ARG A 244 -13.12 -13.06 -16.28
C ARG A 244 -13.34 -11.54 -16.27
N ALA A 245 -13.17 -10.89 -15.12
CA ALA A 245 -13.18 -9.43 -15.04
C ALA A 245 -11.96 -8.84 -15.76
N VAL A 246 -12.11 -7.62 -16.29
CA VAL A 246 -11.02 -6.84 -16.87
C VAL A 246 -10.49 -5.90 -15.79
N LEU A 247 -9.28 -6.15 -15.33
CA LEU A 247 -8.59 -5.47 -14.23
C LEU A 247 -7.26 -4.87 -14.70
N GLN A 248 -7.18 -4.48 -15.98
CA GLN A 248 -5.97 -3.89 -16.55
C GLN A 248 -5.64 -2.57 -15.84
N GLU A 249 -4.38 -2.39 -15.47
CA GLU A 249 -3.89 -1.14 -14.84
C GLU A 249 -4.69 -0.73 -13.58
N VAL A 250 -5.35 -1.69 -12.92
CA VAL A 250 -6.12 -1.46 -11.69
C VAL A 250 -5.20 -1.27 -10.48
N TYR A 251 -5.60 -0.43 -9.52
CA TYR A 251 -4.85 -0.17 -8.28
C TYR A 251 -5.46 -0.90 -7.08
N LEU A 252 -4.96 -2.10 -6.76
CA LEU A 252 -5.37 -2.98 -5.66
C LEU A 252 -4.45 -2.88 -4.43
N LEU A 253 -3.86 -1.70 -4.18
CA LEU A 253 -2.92 -1.49 -3.08
C LEU A 253 -3.58 -1.83 -1.73
N ARG A 254 -3.01 -2.78 -0.98
CA ARG A 254 -3.51 -3.23 0.33
C ARG A 254 -4.99 -3.69 0.32
N THR A 255 -5.48 -4.14 -0.82
CA THR A 255 -6.84 -4.69 -0.96
C THR A 255 -6.91 -6.09 -0.35
N ASP A 256 -8.03 -6.40 0.30
CA ASP A 256 -8.30 -7.75 0.81
C ASP A 256 -9.06 -8.57 -0.25
N LEU A 257 -8.37 -9.52 -0.88
CA LEU A 257 -8.91 -10.42 -1.91
C LEU A 257 -9.18 -11.82 -1.34
N SER A 258 -9.28 -11.98 -0.01
CA SER A 258 -9.40 -13.30 0.60
C SER A 258 -10.62 -14.05 0.05
N GLU A 259 -10.43 -15.29 -0.37
CA GLU A 259 -11.49 -16.16 -0.92
C GLU A 259 -12.14 -15.63 -2.22
N ALA A 260 -11.58 -14.58 -2.84
CA ALA A 260 -12.12 -14.02 -4.08
C ALA A 260 -11.84 -14.94 -5.29
N ASN A 261 -12.75 -14.94 -6.26
CA ASN A 261 -12.62 -15.69 -7.51
C ASN A 261 -12.16 -14.78 -8.64
N LEU A 262 -10.88 -14.81 -9.00
CA LEU A 262 -10.29 -14.07 -10.13
C LEU A 262 -9.95 -15.00 -11.29
N ARG A 263 -10.60 -16.17 -11.42
CA ARG A 263 -10.28 -17.12 -12.49
C ARG A 263 -10.44 -16.47 -13.87
N GLY A 264 -9.41 -16.59 -14.71
CA GLY A 264 -9.42 -16.03 -16.06
C GLY A 264 -9.51 -14.50 -16.12
N ALA A 265 -9.29 -13.79 -15.02
CA ALA A 265 -9.29 -12.33 -15.00
C ALA A 265 -8.05 -11.75 -15.68
N ASP A 266 -8.20 -10.56 -16.27
CA ASP A 266 -7.11 -9.85 -16.94
C ASP A 266 -6.53 -8.77 -16.02
N LEU A 267 -5.43 -9.09 -15.34
CA LEU A 267 -4.72 -8.25 -14.37
C LEU A 267 -3.44 -7.64 -14.97
N ARG A 268 -3.36 -7.48 -16.30
CA ARG A 268 -2.16 -6.94 -16.94
C ARG A 268 -1.83 -5.57 -16.38
N LYS A 269 -0.58 -5.43 -15.91
CA LYS A 269 -0.06 -4.21 -15.25
C LYS A 269 -0.87 -3.74 -14.02
N ALA A 270 -1.67 -4.61 -13.42
CA ALA A 270 -2.35 -4.29 -12.17
C ALA A 270 -1.34 -4.08 -11.04
N ASP A 271 -1.66 -3.21 -10.08
CA ASP A 271 -0.89 -3.01 -8.86
C ASP A 271 -1.56 -3.70 -7.68
N LEU A 272 -1.08 -4.89 -7.32
CA LEU A 272 -1.52 -5.69 -6.17
C LEU A 272 -0.56 -5.54 -4.96
N SER A 273 0.18 -4.44 -4.89
CA SER A 273 1.17 -4.27 -3.82
C SER A 273 0.50 -4.30 -2.43
N GLY A 274 1.07 -5.06 -1.50
CA GLY A 274 0.51 -5.25 -0.16
C GLY A 274 -0.86 -5.92 -0.10
N ALA A 275 -1.40 -6.42 -1.23
CA ALA A 275 -2.70 -7.08 -1.26
C ALA A 275 -2.67 -8.41 -0.49
N TYR A 276 -3.81 -8.80 0.07
CA TYR A 276 -3.97 -10.03 0.82
C TYR A 276 -4.79 -11.04 0.01
N LEU A 277 -4.14 -12.10 -0.47
CA LEU A 277 -4.69 -13.08 -1.43
C LEU A 277 -4.90 -14.47 -0.80
N LYS A 278 -5.37 -14.51 0.45
CA LYS A 278 -5.60 -15.76 1.16
C LYS A 278 -6.76 -16.54 0.54
N ASP A 279 -6.54 -17.81 0.19
CA ASP A 279 -7.56 -18.68 -0.41
C ASP A 279 -8.15 -18.12 -1.73
N THR A 280 -7.45 -17.18 -2.39
CA THR A 280 -7.89 -16.55 -3.65
C THR A 280 -7.65 -17.47 -4.85
N LEU A 281 -8.59 -17.46 -5.80
CA LEU A 281 -8.49 -18.24 -7.05
C LEU A 281 -8.00 -17.35 -8.20
N LEU A 282 -6.75 -17.52 -8.63
CA LEU A 282 -6.13 -16.82 -9.76
C LEU A 282 -5.84 -17.76 -10.93
N SER A 283 -6.42 -18.96 -10.96
CA SER A 283 -6.23 -19.92 -12.05
C SER A 283 -6.58 -19.28 -13.41
N GLU A 284 -5.78 -19.54 -14.44
CA GLU A 284 -5.96 -18.98 -15.80
C GLU A 284 -5.94 -17.44 -15.88
N ALA A 285 -5.60 -16.72 -14.80
CA ALA A 285 -5.56 -15.27 -14.80
C ALA A 285 -4.29 -14.74 -15.48
N ASN A 286 -4.40 -13.58 -16.15
CA ASN A 286 -3.25 -12.92 -16.78
C ASN A 286 -2.71 -11.80 -15.89
N LEU A 287 -1.59 -12.04 -15.20
CA LEU A 287 -0.91 -11.05 -14.36
C LEU A 287 0.30 -10.41 -15.08
N SER A 288 0.40 -10.50 -16.41
CA SER A 288 1.59 -10.04 -17.12
C SER A 288 1.91 -8.57 -16.82
N GLY A 289 3.14 -8.31 -16.36
CA GLY A 289 3.59 -6.98 -15.96
C GLY A 289 2.97 -6.42 -14.66
N ALA A 290 2.23 -7.22 -13.90
CA ALA A 290 1.62 -6.79 -12.64
C ALA A 290 2.67 -6.59 -11.52
N TYR A 291 2.30 -5.78 -10.53
CA TYR A 291 3.08 -5.47 -9.34
C TYR A 291 2.52 -6.25 -8.15
N LEU A 292 3.34 -7.12 -7.54
CA LEU A 292 2.97 -7.96 -6.38
C LEU A 292 3.86 -7.62 -5.17
N LEU A 293 4.32 -6.38 -5.05
CA LEU A 293 5.28 -5.98 -4.02
C LEU A 293 4.69 -6.21 -2.64
N GLU A 294 5.41 -6.86 -1.75
CA GLU A 294 4.98 -7.05 -0.35
C GLU A 294 3.58 -7.69 -0.21
N SER A 295 3.10 -8.36 -1.26
CA SER A 295 1.79 -9.02 -1.30
C SER A 295 1.82 -10.34 -0.50
N TYR A 296 0.66 -10.78 -0.02
CA TYR A 296 0.51 -11.99 0.79
C TYR A 296 -0.31 -13.04 0.05
N LEU A 297 0.33 -14.08 -0.45
CA LEU A 297 -0.30 -15.20 -1.11
C LEU A 297 -0.29 -16.42 -0.18
N ILE A 298 -1.46 -16.81 0.32
CA ILE A 298 -1.63 -17.89 1.30
C ILE A 298 -2.68 -18.85 0.75
N ARG A 299 -2.32 -20.10 0.43
CA ARG A 299 -3.19 -21.06 -0.27
C ARG A 299 -3.81 -20.54 -1.57
N THR A 300 -3.22 -19.51 -2.15
CA THR A 300 -3.63 -18.92 -3.43
C THR A 300 -3.45 -19.93 -4.55
N LYS A 301 -4.46 -20.07 -5.42
CA LYS A 301 -4.42 -20.97 -6.58
C LYS A 301 -3.96 -20.20 -7.81
N LEU A 302 -2.86 -20.64 -8.42
CA LEU A 302 -2.23 -19.98 -9.58
C LEU A 302 -2.11 -20.92 -10.79
N ASP A 303 -2.91 -21.99 -10.85
CA ASP A 303 -2.84 -22.97 -11.93
C ASP A 303 -3.06 -22.31 -13.29
N ARG A 304 -2.07 -22.41 -14.19
CA ARG A 304 -2.06 -21.79 -15.53
C ARG A 304 -2.20 -20.26 -15.51
N ALA A 305 -1.84 -19.60 -14.41
CA ALA A 305 -1.75 -18.15 -14.36
C ALA A 305 -0.52 -17.66 -15.13
N GLU A 306 -0.65 -16.55 -15.85
CA GLU A 306 0.47 -15.92 -16.57
C GLU A 306 1.15 -14.86 -15.69
N LEU A 307 2.41 -15.08 -15.31
CA LEU A 307 3.17 -14.18 -14.44
C LEU A 307 4.34 -13.48 -15.17
N THR A 308 4.35 -13.50 -16.50
CA THR A 308 5.47 -12.98 -17.28
C THR A 308 5.63 -11.47 -17.07
N GLY A 309 6.79 -11.05 -16.60
CA GLY A 309 7.11 -9.66 -16.31
C GLY A 309 6.56 -9.13 -14.99
N CYS A 310 5.98 -9.97 -14.13
CA CYS A 310 5.55 -9.53 -12.80
C CYS A 310 6.72 -9.06 -11.94
N CYS A 311 6.49 -8.03 -11.12
CA CYS A 311 7.39 -7.66 -10.04
C CYS A 311 6.97 -8.36 -8.74
N ILE A 312 7.78 -9.30 -8.27
CA ILE A 312 7.50 -10.13 -7.09
C ILE A 312 8.36 -9.72 -5.88
N HIS A 313 8.78 -8.45 -5.84
CA HIS A 313 9.66 -7.94 -4.80
C HIS A 313 9.03 -8.11 -3.41
N GLN A 314 9.66 -8.94 -2.56
CA GLN A 314 9.21 -9.21 -1.19
C GLN A 314 7.78 -9.78 -1.07
N TRP A 315 7.25 -10.45 -2.08
CA TRP A 315 6.00 -11.19 -1.90
C TRP A 315 6.14 -12.33 -0.88
N HIS A 316 5.04 -12.70 -0.23
CA HIS A 316 4.98 -13.75 0.77
C HIS A 316 4.19 -14.94 0.23
N LEU A 317 4.74 -16.15 0.34
CA LEU A 317 4.11 -17.39 -0.14
C LEU A 317 3.95 -18.41 0.98
N GLU A 318 2.73 -18.87 1.22
CA GLU A 318 2.41 -19.93 2.18
C GLU A 318 1.43 -20.93 1.54
N GLU A 319 1.80 -22.21 1.48
CA GLU A 319 0.97 -23.26 0.86
C GLU A 319 0.51 -22.95 -0.59
N VAL A 320 1.37 -22.27 -1.36
CA VAL A 320 1.14 -21.92 -2.77
C VAL A 320 1.97 -22.85 -3.66
N ASP A 321 1.34 -23.42 -4.69
CA ASP A 321 1.98 -24.23 -5.73
C ASP A 321 2.20 -23.38 -6.99
N LEU A 322 3.45 -23.25 -7.44
CA LEU A 322 3.80 -22.54 -8.68
C LEU A 322 4.17 -23.48 -9.83
N SER A 323 3.96 -24.80 -9.69
CA SER A 323 4.38 -25.82 -10.67
C SER A 323 3.75 -25.61 -12.05
N TYR A 324 2.50 -25.14 -12.09
CA TYR A 324 1.71 -24.92 -13.31
C TYR A 324 1.58 -23.45 -13.69
N VAL A 325 2.42 -22.58 -13.13
CA VAL A 325 2.45 -21.16 -13.49
C VAL A 325 3.19 -20.96 -14.81
N GLU A 326 2.59 -20.19 -15.71
CA GLU A 326 3.19 -19.79 -16.97
C GLU A 326 4.01 -18.52 -16.78
N CYS A 327 5.33 -18.65 -16.77
CA CYS A 327 6.21 -17.52 -16.49
C CYS A 327 7.52 -17.62 -17.26
N ARG A 328 7.78 -16.65 -18.13
CA ARG A 328 9.04 -16.54 -18.88
C ARG A 328 10.13 -15.80 -18.09
N TYR A 329 9.77 -14.74 -17.38
CA TYR A 329 10.68 -14.00 -16.50
C TYR A 329 9.88 -13.19 -15.47
N VAL A 330 10.54 -12.81 -14.38
CA VAL A 330 9.99 -11.93 -13.32
C VAL A 330 11.03 -10.89 -12.92
N PHE A 331 10.62 -9.88 -12.18
CA PHE A 331 11.50 -8.92 -11.51
C PHE A 331 11.51 -9.21 -10.01
N THR A 332 12.70 -9.36 -9.43
CA THR A 332 12.87 -9.64 -7.99
C THR A 332 13.20 -8.40 -7.17
N GLY A 333 13.51 -7.29 -7.82
CA GLY A 333 13.82 -5.99 -7.23
C GLY A 333 12.80 -4.93 -7.65
N PHE A 334 12.80 -3.82 -6.92
CA PHE A 334 12.06 -2.62 -7.30
C PHE A 334 12.89 -1.38 -6.94
N ASP A 335 13.01 -0.45 -7.89
CA ASP A 335 13.66 0.83 -7.66
C ASP A 335 12.61 1.88 -7.31
N TYR A 336 12.59 2.28 -6.04
CA TYR A 336 11.65 3.27 -5.50
C TYR A 336 11.89 4.69 -6.05
N SER A 337 13.09 5.00 -6.56
CA SER A 337 13.40 6.31 -7.13
C SER A 337 12.78 6.49 -8.51
N SER A 338 12.92 5.47 -9.37
CA SER A 338 12.34 5.45 -10.71
C SER A 338 10.94 4.86 -10.78
N LYS A 339 10.44 4.29 -9.67
CA LYS A 339 9.17 3.54 -9.56
C LYS A 339 9.07 2.43 -10.61
N SER A 340 10.16 1.70 -10.82
CA SER A 340 10.25 0.68 -11.86
C SER A 340 10.76 -0.67 -11.33
N PRO A 341 10.32 -1.79 -11.89
CA PRO A 341 10.86 -3.11 -11.56
C PRO A 341 12.35 -3.20 -11.90
N SER A 342 13.13 -3.82 -11.02
CA SER A 342 14.57 -4.07 -11.20
C SER A 342 14.88 -5.56 -10.99
N ASP A 343 16.13 -5.96 -11.24
CA ASP A 343 16.59 -7.34 -11.07
C ASP A 343 15.74 -8.38 -11.82
N ARG A 344 15.76 -8.29 -13.16
CA ARG A 344 15.12 -9.29 -14.02
C ARG A 344 15.73 -10.68 -13.78
N TYR A 345 14.87 -11.68 -13.62
CA TYR A 345 15.24 -13.08 -13.49
C TYR A 345 14.50 -13.98 -14.50
N PRO A 346 15.21 -14.83 -15.26
CA PRO A 346 16.67 -14.86 -15.39
C PRO A 346 17.19 -13.55 -16.00
N VAL A 347 18.46 -13.22 -15.76
CA VAL A 347 19.06 -11.97 -16.28
C VAL A 347 18.92 -11.91 -17.82
N THR A 348 19.08 -13.06 -18.48
CA THR A 348 18.87 -13.24 -19.92
C THR A 348 18.09 -14.51 -20.21
N GLY A 349 17.31 -14.53 -21.29
CA GLY A 349 16.51 -15.70 -21.70
C GLY A 349 15.21 -15.84 -20.91
N ASP A 350 14.63 -17.05 -21.00
CA ASP A 350 13.35 -17.44 -20.39
C ASP A 350 13.55 -18.55 -19.34
N LEU A 351 12.70 -18.56 -18.33
CA LEU A 351 12.61 -19.64 -17.35
C LEU A 351 12.17 -20.94 -18.05
N PRO A 352 12.76 -22.09 -17.68
CA PRO A 352 12.21 -23.37 -18.06
C PRO A 352 10.83 -23.57 -17.40
N PRO A 353 10.00 -24.50 -17.90
CA PRO A 353 8.76 -24.89 -17.23
C PRO A 353 8.98 -25.23 -15.75
N ALA A 354 8.09 -24.76 -14.88
CA ALA A 354 8.23 -24.83 -13.41
C ALA A 354 9.51 -24.20 -12.83
N GLY A 355 10.24 -23.38 -13.60
CA GLY A 355 11.47 -22.72 -13.16
C GLY A 355 11.27 -21.75 -12.00
N LEU A 356 10.10 -21.10 -11.93
CA LEU A 356 9.73 -20.23 -10.81
C LEU A 356 9.56 -21.02 -9.51
N GLU A 357 8.90 -22.19 -9.56
CA GLU A 357 8.76 -23.07 -8.40
C GLU A 357 10.10 -23.59 -7.91
N ARG A 358 11.00 -24.01 -8.82
CA ARG A 358 12.36 -24.44 -8.45
C ARG A 358 13.11 -23.36 -7.70
N LYS A 359 13.06 -22.11 -8.19
CA LYS A 359 13.68 -20.97 -7.48
C LYS A 359 13.01 -20.68 -6.13
N ASN A 360 11.69 -20.79 -6.06
CA ASN A 360 10.96 -20.63 -4.82
C ASN A 360 11.35 -21.70 -3.79
N THR A 361 11.45 -22.97 -4.20
CA THR A 361 11.92 -24.06 -3.35
C THR A 361 13.35 -23.82 -2.89
N GLU A 362 14.27 -23.42 -3.78
CA GLU A 362 15.65 -23.05 -3.41
C GLU A 362 15.68 -21.93 -2.35
N ASN A 363 14.82 -20.91 -2.50
CA ASN A 363 14.69 -19.81 -1.54
C ASN A 363 14.05 -20.23 -0.20
N ARG A 364 13.14 -21.22 -0.19
CA ARG A 364 12.51 -21.76 1.04
C ARG A 364 13.40 -22.73 1.79
N LEU A 365 14.35 -23.35 1.09
CA LEU A 365 15.33 -24.26 1.66
C LEU A 365 16.63 -23.55 2.04
N THR A 366 16.94 -22.38 1.49
CA THR A 366 18.22 -21.68 1.76
C THR A 366 18.01 -20.49 2.69
N VAL A 367 18.35 -20.64 3.96
CA VAL A 367 18.41 -19.53 4.94
C VAL A 367 19.71 -18.77 4.73
N THR A 368 19.64 -17.47 4.46
CA THR A 368 20.83 -16.61 4.36
C THR A 368 20.92 -15.72 5.58
N VAL A 369 22.05 -15.77 6.30
CA VAL A 369 22.33 -14.96 7.48
C VAL A 369 23.53 -14.07 7.21
N SER A 370 23.45 -12.79 7.56
CA SER A 370 24.55 -11.83 7.38
C SER A 370 25.09 -11.40 8.74
N PHE A 371 26.42 -11.45 8.90
CA PHE A 371 27.13 -10.95 10.08
C PHE A 371 28.00 -9.73 9.71
N LEU A 372 28.16 -8.81 10.66
CA LEU A 372 29.05 -7.64 10.52
C LEU A 372 30.52 -7.99 10.77
N GLU A 373 30.76 -9.01 11.60
CA GLU A 373 32.08 -9.55 11.93
C GLU A 373 32.13 -11.04 11.61
N ALA A 374 33.34 -11.60 11.51
CA ALA A 374 33.50 -13.03 11.23
C ALA A 374 32.89 -13.83 12.39
N PRO A 375 31.90 -14.72 12.12
CA PRO A 375 31.25 -15.46 13.19
C PRO A 375 32.24 -16.46 13.84
N ASN A 376 32.19 -16.56 15.17
CA ASN A 376 32.85 -17.62 15.91
C ASN A 376 32.11 -18.94 15.61
N TRP A 377 32.81 -19.89 14.97
CA TRP A 377 32.18 -21.11 14.47
C TRP A 377 31.64 -22.00 15.58
N GLU A 378 32.29 -22.05 16.74
CA GLU A 378 31.84 -22.85 17.87
C GLU A 378 30.53 -22.31 18.45
N ALA A 379 30.47 -21.01 18.75
CA ALA A 379 29.26 -20.34 19.22
C ALA A 379 28.13 -20.41 18.18
N LEU A 380 28.46 -20.34 16.89
CA LEU A 380 27.50 -20.49 15.81
C LEU A 380 26.89 -21.90 15.79
N VAL A 381 27.68 -22.97 15.96
CA VAL A 381 27.15 -24.34 16.05
C VAL A 381 26.16 -24.48 17.21
N PHE A 382 26.48 -23.95 18.39
CA PHE A 382 25.55 -23.95 19.52
C PHE A 382 24.29 -23.13 19.23
N THR A 383 24.44 -21.97 18.56
CA THR A 383 23.31 -21.13 18.16
C THR A 383 22.38 -21.86 17.19
N LEU A 384 22.94 -22.52 16.16
CA LEU A 384 22.16 -23.31 15.20
C LEU A 384 21.49 -24.49 15.88
N THR A 385 22.19 -25.18 16.78
CA THR A 385 21.64 -26.30 17.55
C THR A 385 20.47 -25.84 18.42
N GLN A 386 20.59 -24.69 19.07
CA GLN A 386 19.52 -24.09 19.88
C GLN A 386 18.31 -23.73 19.00
N VAL A 387 18.52 -23.14 17.83
CA VAL A 387 17.45 -22.83 16.86
C VAL A 387 16.75 -24.11 16.37
N GLN A 388 17.51 -25.17 16.13
CA GLN A 388 16.98 -26.49 15.76
C GLN A 388 16.22 -27.16 16.92
N PHE A 389 16.66 -26.97 18.17
CA PHE A 389 15.96 -27.46 19.36
C PHE A 389 14.62 -26.73 19.57
N GLU A 390 14.59 -25.42 19.34
CA GLU A 390 13.36 -24.60 19.41
C GLU A 390 12.36 -24.92 18.29
N SER A 391 12.79 -25.61 17.23
CA SER A 391 11.98 -25.92 16.04
C SER A 391 11.95 -27.43 15.74
N PRO A 392 10.91 -28.16 16.20
CA PRO A 392 10.81 -29.61 15.99
C PRO A 392 10.95 -29.99 14.51
N ASN A 393 11.80 -30.99 14.23
CA ASN A 393 12.10 -31.53 12.90
C ASN A 393 12.87 -30.60 11.94
N LEU A 394 13.41 -29.47 12.40
CA LEU A 394 14.28 -28.61 11.61
C LEU A 394 15.74 -29.07 11.70
N GLN A 395 16.37 -29.32 10.55
CA GLN A 395 17.81 -29.46 10.43
C GLN A 395 18.39 -28.39 9.49
N LEU A 396 19.41 -27.69 9.97
CA LEU A 396 20.15 -26.68 9.22
C LEU A 396 21.55 -27.22 8.92
N THR A 397 21.95 -27.21 7.65
CA THR A 397 23.29 -27.62 7.20
C THR A 397 24.00 -26.46 6.51
N LEU A 398 25.31 -26.34 6.70
CA LEU A 398 26.08 -25.28 6.06
C LEU A 398 26.23 -25.56 4.56
N LYS A 399 25.76 -24.64 3.71
CA LYS A 399 25.88 -24.74 2.26
C LYS A 399 27.06 -23.93 1.72
N SER A 400 27.22 -22.69 2.15
CA SER A 400 28.38 -21.85 1.81
C SER A 400 28.62 -20.72 2.82
N TYR A 401 29.85 -20.20 2.81
CA TYR A 401 30.28 -19.04 3.60
C TYR A 401 31.14 -18.12 2.72
N GLU A 402 30.73 -16.87 2.57
CA GLU A 402 31.36 -15.88 1.70
C GLU A 402 31.68 -14.60 2.50
N ALA A 403 32.87 -14.02 2.31
CA ALA A 403 33.29 -12.76 2.96
C ALA A 403 33.43 -11.65 1.91
N ASN A 404 32.53 -10.66 1.93
CA ASN A 404 32.49 -9.56 0.96
C ASN A 404 32.43 -8.20 1.67
N SER A 405 33.42 -7.34 1.42
CA SER A 405 33.40 -5.89 1.70
C SER A 405 32.79 -5.47 3.07
N GLY A 406 33.18 -6.14 4.15
CA GLY A 406 32.71 -5.82 5.51
C GLY A 406 31.43 -6.53 5.95
N LYS A 407 30.95 -7.54 5.20
CA LYS A 407 29.87 -8.45 5.61
C LYS A 407 30.26 -9.90 5.37
N TYR A 408 29.86 -10.77 6.30
CA TYR A 408 30.05 -12.22 6.21
C TYR A 408 28.71 -12.90 5.98
N LEU A 409 28.56 -13.55 4.82
CA LEU A 409 27.30 -14.12 4.35
C LEU A 409 27.33 -15.63 4.51
N LEU A 410 26.45 -16.13 5.37
CA LEU A 410 26.29 -17.55 5.69
C LEU A 410 25.04 -18.08 4.99
N ARG A 411 25.18 -19.11 4.14
CA ARG A 411 24.04 -19.80 3.52
C ARG A 411 23.86 -21.17 4.16
N LEU A 412 22.69 -21.41 4.73
CA LEU A 412 22.31 -22.65 5.37
C LEU A 412 21.21 -23.33 4.55
N SER A 413 21.32 -24.63 4.32
CA SER A 413 20.26 -25.45 3.76
C SER A 413 19.40 -26.03 4.89
N ALA A 414 18.10 -25.81 4.83
CA ALA A 414 17.11 -26.47 5.67
C ALA A 414 16.70 -27.81 5.04
N ASN A 415 16.46 -28.82 5.86
CA ASN A 415 15.93 -30.12 5.45
C ASN A 415 14.45 -30.09 5.04
N ARG A 416 13.77 -28.97 5.29
CA ARG A 416 12.36 -28.73 4.97
C ARG A 416 12.13 -27.25 4.65
N SER A 417 11.02 -26.94 4.00
CA SER A 417 10.60 -25.56 3.75
C SER A 417 10.41 -24.80 5.06
N VAL A 418 11.10 -23.66 5.22
CA VAL A 418 11.02 -22.81 6.41
C VAL A 418 10.80 -21.35 6.05
N ASN A 419 10.29 -20.57 7.00
CA ASN A 419 10.32 -19.11 6.91
C ASN A 419 11.77 -18.64 7.13
N THR A 420 12.52 -18.46 6.04
CA THR A 420 13.95 -18.15 6.07
C THR A 420 14.25 -16.82 6.76
N LYS A 421 13.36 -15.82 6.66
CA LYS A 421 13.49 -14.54 7.39
C LYS A 421 13.37 -14.74 8.90
N LEU A 422 12.37 -15.49 9.36
CA LEU A 422 12.16 -15.76 10.79
C LEU A 422 13.34 -16.53 11.39
N ILE A 423 13.80 -17.59 10.70
CA ILE A 423 14.96 -18.38 11.15
C ILE A 423 16.23 -17.53 11.13
N SER A 424 16.46 -16.73 10.08
CA SER A 424 17.62 -15.82 10.04
C SER A 424 17.59 -14.79 11.17
N GLN A 425 16.45 -14.17 11.46
CA GLN A 425 16.32 -13.21 12.55
C GLN A 425 16.56 -13.88 13.89
N ARG A 426 16.02 -15.08 14.10
CA ARG A 426 16.24 -15.84 15.33
C ARG A 426 17.70 -16.19 15.55
N ILE A 427 18.42 -16.60 14.50
CA ILE A 427 19.87 -16.84 14.55
C ILE A 427 20.63 -15.57 14.95
N VAL A 428 20.33 -14.42 14.31
CA VAL A 428 20.99 -13.15 14.62
C VAL A 428 20.70 -12.66 16.05
N GLN A 429 19.48 -12.91 16.56
CA GLN A 429 19.09 -12.55 17.93
C GLN A 429 19.76 -13.43 18.99
N LEU A 430 19.86 -14.74 18.77
CA LEU A 430 20.41 -15.68 19.73
C LEU A 430 21.94 -15.68 19.75
N TYR A 431 22.58 -15.35 18.62
CA TYR A 431 24.02 -15.48 18.46
C TYR A 431 24.85 -14.69 19.51
N PRO A 432 24.55 -13.41 19.85
CA PRO A 432 25.30 -12.67 20.87
C PRO A 432 25.25 -13.33 22.26
N ASP A 433 24.05 -13.73 22.71
CA ASP A 433 23.87 -14.38 24.01
C ASP A 433 24.60 -15.73 24.07
N MET A 434 24.56 -16.49 22.97
CA MET A 434 25.26 -17.77 22.86
C MET A 434 26.77 -17.58 22.81
N LEU A 435 27.26 -16.54 22.13
CA LEU A 435 28.68 -16.18 22.11
C LEU A 435 29.17 -15.80 23.51
N GLU A 436 28.43 -14.98 24.26
CA GLU A 436 28.78 -14.60 25.63
C GLU A 436 28.79 -15.81 26.57
N ARG A 437 27.76 -16.66 26.51
CA ARG A 437 27.69 -17.90 27.30
C ARG A 437 28.84 -18.85 26.97
N PHE A 438 29.16 -18.99 25.68
CA PHE A 438 30.27 -19.83 25.23
C PHE A 438 31.60 -19.29 25.74
N VAL A 439 31.88 -17.99 25.58
CA VAL A 439 33.13 -17.37 26.06
C VAL A 439 33.26 -17.51 27.58
N THR A 440 32.19 -17.26 28.33
CA THR A 440 32.19 -17.30 29.80
C THR A 440 32.36 -18.72 30.35
N ARG A 441 31.79 -19.73 29.68
CA ARG A 441 31.81 -21.13 30.11
C ARG A 441 32.76 -22.01 29.30
N ARG A 442 33.63 -21.41 28.48
CA ARG A 442 34.51 -22.11 27.55
C ARG A 442 35.33 -23.20 28.24
N GLN A 443 35.90 -22.88 29.40
CA GLN A 443 36.70 -23.83 30.17
C GLN A 443 35.88 -25.03 30.66
N ILE A 444 34.67 -24.78 31.17
CA ILE A 444 33.74 -25.82 31.66
C ILE A 444 33.24 -26.70 30.51
N LEU A 445 32.99 -26.13 29.32
CA LEU A 445 32.58 -26.87 28.13
C LEU A 445 33.71 -27.75 27.55
N LEU A 446 34.95 -27.25 27.56
CA LEU A 446 36.14 -28.02 27.16
C LEU A 446 36.38 -29.21 28.11
N ASP A 447 36.17 -29.00 29.41
CA ASP A 447 36.27 -30.06 30.42
C ASP A 447 35.15 -31.12 30.28
N LEU A 448 33.91 -30.71 29.96
CA LEU A 448 32.75 -31.60 29.78
C LEU A 448 32.78 -32.41 28.48
N LEU A 449 33.40 -31.89 27.41
CA LEU A 449 33.51 -32.58 26.12
C LEU A 449 34.68 -33.58 26.07
N GLU A 450 35.37 -33.80 27.19
CA GLU A 450 36.61 -34.58 27.29
C GLU A 450 37.68 -34.17 26.26
N ILE A 451 37.60 -32.93 25.74
CA ILE A 451 38.65 -32.35 24.91
C ILE A 451 39.72 -31.86 25.88
N LYS A 452 40.43 -32.81 26.49
CA LYS A 452 41.76 -32.55 27.03
C LYS A 452 42.57 -31.97 25.89
N GLU A 453 43.21 -30.84 26.14
CA GLU A 453 44.31 -30.37 25.30
C GLU A 453 45.15 -31.59 24.91
N ALA A 454 45.19 -31.90 23.62
CA ALA A 454 46.17 -32.83 23.07
C ALA A 454 47.54 -32.13 23.09
N GLN A 455 48.02 -31.80 24.29
CA GLN A 455 49.43 -31.57 24.57
C GLN A 455 49.99 -32.90 25.03
N ASN A 456 50.95 -33.41 24.25
CA ASN A 456 51.68 -34.68 24.39
C ASN A 456 51.06 -35.92 23.74
N LEU A 457 51.00 -35.91 22.41
CA LEU A 457 51.48 -37.08 21.66
C LEU A 457 52.94 -36.79 21.25
N GLN A 458 53.87 -37.55 21.84
CA GLN A 458 55.22 -37.69 21.30
C GLN A 458 55.08 -38.25 19.88
N ILE A 459 55.33 -37.42 18.88
CA ILE A 459 55.50 -37.88 17.51
C ILE A 459 56.92 -38.43 17.40
N GLU A 460 57.04 -39.76 17.29
CA GLU A 460 58.23 -40.40 16.76
C GLU A 460 58.57 -39.79 15.39
N ARG A 461 59.83 -39.38 15.23
CA ARG A 461 60.36 -38.78 14.01
C ARG A 461 60.24 -39.77 12.83
N LEU A 462 59.35 -39.49 11.88
CA LEU A 462 59.52 -39.90 10.49
C LEU A 462 60.53 -38.96 9.79
N PRO A 463 61.33 -39.45 8.83
CA PRO A 463 62.40 -38.67 8.21
C PRO A 463 61.84 -37.55 7.33
N PRO A 464 62.58 -36.43 7.17
CA PRO A 464 62.08 -35.27 6.43
C PRO A 464 62.03 -35.55 4.92
N LEU A 465 60.89 -35.23 4.31
CA LEU A 465 60.75 -35.04 2.86
C LEU A 465 61.34 -33.67 2.46
N PRO A 466 61.82 -33.52 1.20
CA PRO A 466 62.68 -32.41 0.81
C PRO A 466 61.92 -31.07 0.69
N ALA A 467 62.63 -29.99 0.96
CA ALA A 467 62.10 -28.63 0.99
C ALA A 467 61.62 -28.13 -0.40
N PRO A 468 60.47 -27.42 -0.47
CA PRO A 468 60.12 -26.62 -1.64
C PRO A 468 60.85 -25.24 -1.61
N PRO A 469 61.07 -24.61 -2.79
CA PRO A 469 61.98 -23.48 -2.93
C PRO A 469 61.40 -22.16 -2.38
N PRO A 470 62.25 -21.15 -2.09
CA PRO A 470 61.83 -19.91 -1.44
C PRO A 470 61.02 -19.01 -2.38
N LEU A 471 59.85 -18.56 -1.91
CA LEU A 471 59.03 -17.53 -2.55
C LEU A 471 59.53 -16.13 -2.17
N SER A 472 59.98 -15.38 -3.18
CA SER A 472 60.31 -13.95 -3.09
C SER A 472 59.06 -13.11 -2.82
N LEU A 473 59.08 -12.28 -1.76
CA LEU A 473 58.00 -11.36 -1.38
C LEU A 473 57.94 -10.13 -2.30
N SER A 474 56.78 -9.86 -2.90
CA SER A 474 56.56 -8.72 -3.79
C SER A 474 56.54 -7.36 -3.07
N PRO A 475 57.05 -6.27 -3.67
CA PRO A 475 57.23 -4.94 -3.06
C PRO A 475 55.94 -4.24 -2.56
N ASN A 476 54.76 -4.62 -3.06
CA ASN A 476 53.48 -4.00 -2.68
C ASN A 476 52.98 -4.36 -1.28
N ARG A 477 53.37 -5.52 -0.71
CA ARG A 477 52.98 -5.87 0.68
C ARG A 477 53.71 -5.02 1.71
N ARG A 478 54.97 -4.64 1.43
CA ARG A 478 55.80 -3.83 2.35
C ARG A 478 55.25 -2.40 2.49
N LYS A 479 54.79 -1.79 1.40
CA LYS A 479 54.15 -0.46 1.42
C LYS A 479 52.83 -0.43 2.20
N ARG A 480 52.01 -1.48 2.10
CA ARG A 480 50.74 -1.59 2.87
C ARG A 480 50.98 -1.76 4.36
N GLN A 481 51.97 -2.54 4.77
CA GLN A 481 52.34 -2.67 6.18
C GLN A 481 52.85 -1.34 6.74
N LEU A 482 53.74 -0.65 6.01
CA LEU A 482 54.26 0.66 6.42
C LEU A 482 53.14 1.69 6.61
N TYR A 483 52.14 1.70 5.71
CA TYR A 483 50.98 2.60 5.80
C TYR A 483 50.13 2.34 7.06
N GLN A 484 49.81 1.07 7.35
CA GLN A 484 49.02 0.73 8.54
C GLN A 484 49.75 1.04 9.85
N GLU A 485 51.06 0.85 9.87
CA GLU A 485 51.88 1.12 11.05
C GLU A 485 51.96 2.62 11.36
N VAL A 486 52.16 3.46 10.32
CA VAL A 486 52.17 4.92 10.49
C VAL A 486 50.79 5.46 10.89
N VAL A 487 49.70 4.93 10.33
CA VAL A 487 48.33 5.30 10.77
C VAL A 487 48.10 5.00 12.25
N THR A 488 48.57 3.85 12.73
CA THR A 488 48.46 3.46 14.13
C THR A 488 49.31 4.37 15.04
N GLN A 489 50.49 4.78 14.58
CA GLN A 489 51.33 5.74 15.31
C GLN A 489 50.70 7.13 15.38
N ILE A 490 50.16 7.64 14.27
CA ILE A 490 49.44 8.93 14.24
C ILE A 490 48.28 8.93 15.23
N GLN A 491 47.48 7.85 15.28
CA GLN A 491 46.38 7.71 16.24
C GLN A 491 46.87 7.75 17.70
N ARG A 492 47.98 7.08 18.01
CA ARG A 492 48.56 7.11 19.38
C ARG A 492 49.10 8.49 19.74
N ILE A 493 49.77 9.18 18.82
CA ILE A 493 50.32 10.51 19.05
C ILE A 493 49.18 11.51 19.34
N ILE A 494 48.13 11.50 18.51
CA ILE A 494 46.96 12.36 18.69
C ILE A 494 46.26 12.08 20.02
N MET A 495 46.30 10.85 20.53
CA MET A 495 45.68 10.48 21.82
C MET A 495 46.54 10.76 23.05
N SER A 496 47.84 11.03 22.89
CA SER A 496 48.78 11.13 24.02
C SER A 496 49.48 12.48 24.15
N GLN A 497 49.61 13.26 23.07
CA GLN A 497 50.36 14.52 23.08
C GLN A 497 49.46 15.76 23.12
N ALA A 498 50.06 16.90 23.51
CA ALA A 498 49.44 18.20 23.40
C ALA A 498 49.35 18.66 21.92
N PRO A 499 48.40 19.53 21.53
CA PRO A 499 48.17 19.90 20.14
C PRO A 499 49.42 20.39 19.39
N GLU A 500 50.26 21.21 20.03
CA GLU A 500 51.49 21.76 19.45
C GLU A 500 52.49 20.68 19.03
N GLN A 501 52.76 19.73 19.93
CA GLN A 501 53.68 18.62 19.68
C GLN A 501 53.09 17.59 18.71
N CYS A 502 51.76 17.43 18.74
CA CYS A 502 51.03 16.54 17.87
C CYS A 502 51.10 16.98 16.41
N VAL A 503 50.91 18.28 16.12
CA VAL A 503 50.95 18.81 14.74
C VAL A 503 52.34 18.55 14.13
N ASP A 504 53.40 18.94 14.83
CA ASP A 504 54.78 18.77 14.35
C ASP A 504 55.19 17.29 14.19
N SER A 505 54.70 16.41 15.08
CA SER A 505 55.02 14.98 15.03
C SER A 505 54.26 14.25 13.92
N VAL A 506 52.99 14.61 13.70
CA VAL A 506 52.16 14.02 12.64
C VAL A 506 52.59 14.52 11.26
N GLU A 507 53.03 15.77 11.13
CA GLU A 507 53.57 16.31 9.87
C GLU A 507 54.84 15.58 9.43
N ARG A 508 55.78 15.32 10.34
CA ARG A 508 56.98 14.53 10.03
C ARG A 508 56.66 13.11 9.56
N LEU A 509 55.62 12.48 10.11
CA LEU A 509 55.18 11.15 9.70
C LEU A 509 54.49 11.16 8.32
N ILE A 510 53.77 12.23 7.99
CA ILE A 510 53.19 12.45 6.66
C ILE A 510 54.30 12.67 5.62
N GLU A 511 55.28 13.52 5.93
CA GLU A 511 56.44 13.75 5.07
C GLU A 511 57.23 12.45 4.82
N PHE A 512 57.41 11.63 5.87
CA PHE A 512 58.02 10.31 5.75
C PHE A 512 57.26 9.39 4.78
N LEU A 513 55.92 9.36 4.85
CA LEU A 513 55.10 8.57 3.91
C LEU A 513 55.16 9.10 2.47
N GLN A 514 55.20 10.43 2.30
CA GLN A 514 55.35 11.06 0.99
C GLN A 514 56.71 10.73 0.35
N GLN A 515 57.79 10.74 1.13
CA GLN A 515 59.13 10.32 0.68
C GLN A 515 59.18 8.84 0.24
N GLN A 516 58.26 8.00 0.72
CA GLN A 516 58.12 6.59 0.32
C GLN A 516 57.16 6.38 -0.87
N ASN A 517 56.70 7.46 -1.54
CA ASN A 517 55.71 7.45 -2.62
C ASN A 517 54.37 6.78 -2.22
N ILE A 518 53.86 7.09 -1.01
CA ILE A 518 52.56 6.62 -0.52
C ILE A 518 51.61 7.82 -0.43
N SER A 519 50.39 7.69 -0.98
CA SER A 519 49.39 8.76 -0.96
C SER A 519 48.90 9.03 0.46
N THR A 520 48.88 10.30 0.88
CA THR A 520 48.50 10.73 2.24
C THR A 520 47.15 11.45 2.30
N GLU A 521 46.45 11.62 1.17
CA GLU A 521 45.18 12.37 1.12
C GLU A 521 44.07 11.74 1.99
N GLU A 522 43.97 10.41 2.02
CA GLU A 522 42.99 9.70 2.85
C GLU A 522 43.29 9.84 4.36
N ILE A 523 44.56 9.76 4.77
CA ILE A 523 44.97 9.97 6.17
C ILE A 523 44.61 11.39 6.63
N GLN A 524 44.87 12.37 5.77
CA GLN A 524 44.69 13.79 6.07
C GLN A 524 43.21 14.17 6.24
N LYS A 525 42.31 13.68 5.36
CA LYS A 525 40.88 14.02 5.43
C LYS A 525 40.07 13.13 6.37
N GLU A 526 40.32 11.82 6.39
CA GLU A 526 39.46 10.87 7.11
C GLU A 526 39.99 10.53 8.50
N VAL A 527 41.29 10.31 8.66
CA VAL A 527 41.82 9.73 9.90
C VAL A 527 42.12 10.82 10.93
N ILE A 528 42.89 11.84 10.54
CA ILE A 528 43.32 12.88 11.48
C ILE A 528 42.12 13.69 12.00
N GLY A 529 41.21 14.10 11.12
CA GLY A 529 39.99 14.83 11.49
C GLY A 529 39.09 14.04 12.45
N LYS A 530 38.78 12.77 12.12
CA LYS A 530 37.90 11.92 12.96
C LYS A 530 38.50 11.62 14.33
N VAL A 531 39.82 11.41 14.41
CA VAL A 531 40.51 11.07 15.67
C VAL A 531 40.61 12.29 16.59
N ILE A 532 40.90 13.48 16.04
CA ILE A 532 40.91 14.74 16.81
C ILE A 532 39.50 15.07 17.33
N MET A 533 38.47 14.93 16.50
CA MET A 533 37.07 15.11 16.91
C MET A 533 36.68 14.16 18.05
N LYS A 534 36.95 12.86 17.86
CA LYS A 534 36.63 11.85 18.88
C LYS A 534 37.32 12.11 20.22
N ARG A 535 38.59 12.57 20.21
CA ARG A 535 39.27 12.93 21.45
C ARG A 535 38.66 14.19 22.07
N ALA A 536 38.41 15.23 21.27
CA ALA A 536 37.86 16.49 21.75
C ALA A 536 36.44 16.38 22.34
N GLU A 537 35.63 15.42 21.87
CA GLU A 537 34.31 15.09 22.47
C GLU A 537 34.42 14.44 23.86
N THR A 538 35.53 13.75 24.14
CA THR A 538 35.73 12.98 25.37
C THR A 538 36.65 13.63 26.40
N ASP A 539 37.45 14.62 25.99
CA ASP A 539 38.51 15.24 26.80
C ASP A 539 38.37 16.78 26.77
N GLU A 540 37.65 17.33 27.76
CA GLU A 540 37.41 18.78 27.90
C GLU A 540 38.71 19.60 28.05
N ILE A 541 39.76 18.99 28.62
CA ILE A 541 41.07 19.66 28.79
C ILE A 541 41.72 19.81 27.42
N PHE A 542 41.70 18.75 26.60
CA PHE A 542 42.18 18.78 25.23
C PHE A 542 41.38 19.76 24.34
N GLN A 543 40.06 19.82 24.51
CA GLN A 543 39.19 20.80 23.83
C GLN A 543 39.59 22.26 24.14
N LYS A 544 39.84 22.58 25.42
CA LYS A 544 40.33 23.91 25.85
C LYS A 544 41.73 24.22 25.32
N GLN A 545 42.59 23.20 25.21
CA GLN A 545 43.93 23.34 24.63
C GLN A 545 43.88 23.60 23.11
N LEU A 546 42.95 22.97 22.37
CA LEU A 546 42.75 23.22 20.94
C LEU A 546 42.30 24.66 20.65
N LEU A 547 41.40 25.21 21.47
CA LEU A 547 40.95 26.59 21.35
C LEU A 547 42.09 27.59 21.62
N ARG A 548 42.90 27.35 22.67
CA ARG A 548 44.08 28.18 22.96
C ARG A 548 45.16 28.07 21.86
N TRP A 549 45.33 26.88 21.30
CA TRP A 549 46.26 26.67 20.18
C TRP A 549 45.87 27.48 18.95
N GLN A 550 44.57 27.57 18.63
CA GLN A 550 44.10 28.40 17.51
C GLN A 550 44.47 29.88 17.68
N GLU A 551 44.56 30.39 18.90
CA GLU A 551 44.92 31.79 19.17
C GLU A 551 46.43 32.02 19.19
N ALA A 552 47.23 31.04 19.65
CA ALA A 552 48.67 31.17 19.87
C ALA A 552 49.59 30.57 18.78
N ALA A 553 49.10 29.66 17.93
CA ALA A 553 49.92 28.97 16.93
C ALA A 553 50.43 29.92 15.83
N SER A 554 51.61 29.65 15.25
CA SER A 554 52.14 30.41 14.10
C SER A 554 51.26 30.22 12.86
N GLU A 555 51.27 31.20 11.93
CA GLU A 555 50.49 31.07 10.68
C GLU A 555 50.86 29.81 9.88
N ALA A 556 52.14 29.45 9.84
CA ALA A 556 52.62 28.25 9.16
C ALA A 556 51.95 26.97 9.70
N ALA A 557 51.84 26.82 11.03
CA ALA A 557 51.20 25.66 11.66
C ALA A 557 49.67 25.66 11.52
N ARG A 558 49.03 26.83 11.43
CA ARG A 558 47.57 26.92 11.21
C ARG A 558 47.17 26.52 9.80
N PHE A 559 47.96 26.91 8.80
CA PHE A 559 47.66 26.68 7.38
C PHE A 559 48.17 25.35 6.83
N SER A 560 48.93 24.59 7.63
CA SER A 560 49.29 23.22 7.29
C SER A 560 48.06 22.31 7.16
N VAL A 561 48.23 21.16 6.52
CA VAL A 561 47.10 20.23 6.27
C VAL A 561 46.52 19.70 7.59
N VAL A 562 47.38 19.46 8.59
CA VAL A 562 46.95 19.06 9.94
C VAL A 562 46.28 20.22 10.66
N GLY A 563 46.79 21.45 10.53
CA GLY A 563 46.18 22.66 11.07
C GLY A 563 44.81 22.99 10.47
N GLN A 564 44.58 22.70 9.19
CA GLN A 564 43.26 22.81 8.55
C GLN A 564 42.26 21.81 9.14
N ALA A 565 42.65 20.55 9.36
CA ALA A 565 41.81 19.55 10.00
C ALA A 565 41.48 19.92 11.46
N VAL A 566 42.44 20.47 12.20
CA VAL A 566 42.23 20.99 13.57
C VAL A 566 41.23 22.15 13.55
N ARG A 567 41.33 23.10 12.61
CA ARG A 567 40.39 24.23 12.51
C ARG A 567 38.97 23.81 12.14
N LEU A 568 38.82 22.82 11.25
CA LEU A 568 37.51 22.23 10.92
C LEU A 568 36.87 21.55 12.14
N ALA A 569 37.66 20.81 12.92
CA ALA A 569 37.21 20.21 14.16
C ALA A 569 36.77 21.27 15.19
N ILE A 570 37.56 22.33 15.38
CA ILE A 570 37.19 23.45 16.27
C ILE A 570 35.92 24.15 15.79
N ALA A 571 35.75 24.38 14.48
CA ALA A 571 34.55 25.00 13.93
C ALA A 571 33.28 24.18 14.21
N MET A 572 33.35 22.84 14.11
CA MET A 572 32.24 21.94 14.43
C MET A 572 31.95 21.88 15.95
N ILE A 573 32.99 21.94 16.78
CA ILE A 573 32.86 22.03 18.24
C ILE A 573 32.16 23.33 18.65
N ILE A 574 32.56 24.47 18.07
CA ILE A 574 31.96 25.78 18.35
C ILE A 574 30.50 25.82 17.86
N SER A 575 30.17 25.20 16.72
CA SER A 575 28.78 25.14 16.23
C SER A 575 27.87 24.29 17.11
N ASN A 576 28.38 23.21 17.71
CA ASN A 576 27.60 22.37 18.65
C ASN A 576 27.40 23.05 20.01
N ASN A 577 28.36 23.88 20.48
CA ASN A 577 28.23 24.63 21.72
C ASN A 577 27.42 25.94 21.60
N ALA A 578 27.05 26.37 20.38
CA ALA A 578 26.17 27.52 20.15
C ALA A 578 24.66 27.14 20.10
N LEU A 579 24.35 25.84 20.25
CA LEU A 579 23.00 25.27 20.27
C LEU A 579 22.60 24.74 21.69
N LEU A 580 23.41 25.06 22.70
CA LEU A 580 23.14 24.93 24.14
C LEU A 580 23.17 26.32 24.75
#